data_AF-A0A9E1XX45-F1
#
_entry.id   AF-A0A9E1XX45-F1
#
_cell.length_a   1.000
_cell.length_b   1.000
_cell.length_c   1.000
_cell.angle_alpha   90.00
_cell.angle_beta   90.00
_cell.angle_gamma   90.00
#
_symmetry.space_group_name_H-M   'P 1'
#
loop_
_entity.id
_entity.type
_entity.pdbx_description
1 polymer ?
#
loop_
_entity_poly.entity_id
_entity_poly.type
_entity_poly.pdbx_seq_one_letter_code
_entity_poly.pdbx_strand_id
1 'polypeptide(L)'
;MKKIFLLVLLLSSSFGYSEAEALGSLSGEIISTAEEELLCHKYFPSKIITLPVAPVIPLEYHVFPQQFEEELDIACGVYWGTPKDVKTIWENINQNKTLSEICAELESGVFNVEISMNTAQIDKDTFYGESEMPGELRKAGFKKINICKKKWGEYPVLVIDAVDENKKPISAAWVGLNYSGYTLVVTYIYPLKDVKKEKRKWSDFVNKTQILPRDKLLKASGYDIEKGSTVMTLSNCKIKTLSERKKSDGTMRLMVFPLTELTSVTISSIEKCFTEFSDEECVKVHLNVDSQADGYNVVTDCVVTANPKNVDDFSLIGETIKQSENVVVMKPATE
;
A
#
# COMPACT_ATOMS: atom_id res chain seq x y z
N MET A 1 -6.69 -23.55 25.80
CA MET A 1 -5.29 -23.07 25.84
C MET A 1 -4.56 -23.09 24.49
N LYS A 2 -4.87 -23.96 23.51
CA LYS A 2 -4.29 -23.92 22.14
C LYS A 2 -5.12 -23.15 21.07
N LYS A 3 -6.20 -22.44 21.44
CA LYS A 3 -7.23 -21.98 20.48
C LYS A 3 -7.14 -20.51 20.03
N ILE A 4 -6.59 -19.62 20.85
CA ILE A 4 -6.41 -18.20 20.49
C ILE A 4 -5.10 -18.00 19.71
N PHE A 5 -4.06 -18.76 20.07
CA PHE A 5 -2.87 -18.94 19.25
C PHE A 5 -3.22 -19.53 17.87
N LEU A 6 -4.33 -20.26 17.75
CA LEU A 6 -4.83 -20.77 16.47
C LEU A 6 -5.46 -19.67 15.61
N LEU A 7 -6.08 -18.60 16.14
CA LEU A 7 -6.62 -17.54 15.29
C LEU A 7 -5.52 -16.62 14.77
N VAL A 8 -4.51 -16.33 15.59
CA VAL A 8 -3.31 -15.62 15.15
C VAL A 8 -2.49 -16.53 14.22
N LEU A 9 -2.26 -17.81 14.51
CA LEU A 9 -1.58 -18.73 13.57
C LEU A 9 -2.39 -19.11 12.31
N LEU A 10 -3.74 -19.07 12.36
CA LEU A 10 -4.60 -19.24 11.17
C LEU A 10 -4.72 -17.95 10.37
N LEU A 11 -4.14 -16.82 10.81
CA LEU A 11 -4.11 -15.56 10.08
C LEU A 11 -2.69 -15.11 9.71
N SER A 12 -1.67 -15.43 10.52
CA SER A 12 -0.29 -14.96 10.43
C SER A 12 0.72 -16.09 10.70
N SER A 13 0.75 -17.14 9.87
CA SER A 13 1.82 -18.15 9.99
C SER A 13 3.13 -17.66 9.36
N SER A 14 3.98 -17.04 10.16
CA SER A 14 5.43 -16.96 9.95
C SER A 14 6.19 -17.06 11.28
N PHE A 15 6.97 -18.14 11.38
CA PHE A 15 8.15 -18.44 12.20
C PHE A 15 8.28 -17.91 13.64
N GLY A 16 8.41 -18.88 14.57
CA GLY A 16 9.12 -18.66 15.82
C GLY A 16 10.63 -18.74 15.56
N TYR A 17 11.37 -17.77 16.10
CA TYR A 17 12.80 -17.88 16.36
C TYR A 17 13.13 -17.27 17.73
N SER A 18 13.93 -18.00 18.49
CA SER A 18 14.57 -17.55 19.71
C SER A 18 15.90 -16.87 19.38
N GLU A 19 16.12 -15.67 19.87
CA GLU A 19 17.09 -15.38 20.95
C GLU A 19 17.08 -13.86 21.21
N ALA A 20 17.06 -13.52 22.49
CA ALA A 20 17.19 -12.17 22.98
C ALA A 20 18.68 -11.82 23.07
N GLU A 21 19.05 -10.62 22.61
CA GLU A 21 19.83 -9.62 23.37
C GLU A 21 20.17 -8.43 22.47
N ALA A 22 19.48 -7.29 22.67
CA ALA A 22 20.02 -5.95 22.45
C ALA A 22 19.09 -4.91 23.08
N LEU A 23 19.39 -4.49 24.32
CA LEU A 23 18.84 -3.27 24.89
C LEU A 23 19.70 -2.09 24.42
N GLY A 24 19.32 -1.54 23.27
CA GLY A 24 19.82 -0.28 22.72
C GLY A 24 18.77 0.83 22.81
N SER A 25 19.24 2.07 22.90
CA SER A 25 18.45 3.30 22.98
C SER A 25 17.30 3.36 21.97
N LEU A 26 16.07 3.54 22.47
CA LEU A 26 14.86 3.77 21.68
C LEU A 26 14.98 5.05 20.84
N SER A 27 15.34 4.90 19.57
CA SER A 27 15.05 5.86 18.51
C SER A 27 14.51 5.12 17.29
N GLY A 28 13.37 4.45 17.43
CA GLY A 28 12.54 4.17 16.26
C GLY A 28 12.03 5.53 15.77
N GLU A 29 12.51 5.99 14.62
CA GLU A 29 11.99 7.21 14.00
C GLU A 29 10.46 7.07 13.85
N ILE A 30 9.72 8.10 14.28
CA ILE A 30 8.28 8.19 13.96
C ILE A 30 8.23 8.46 12.46
N ILE A 31 7.75 7.49 11.68
CA ILE A 31 7.98 7.48 10.23
C ILE A 31 7.08 8.52 9.53
N SER A 32 5.80 8.66 9.89
CA SER A 32 4.96 9.85 9.61
C SER A 32 3.54 9.65 10.20
N THR A 33 2.58 10.54 9.90
CA THR A 33 1.15 10.30 10.21
C THR A 33 0.54 9.27 9.26
N ALA A 34 -0.32 8.38 9.78
CA ALA A 34 -0.84 7.28 8.98
C ALA A 34 -1.75 7.70 7.81
N GLU A 35 -2.27 8.93 7.77
CA GLU A 35 -2.99 9.48 6.60
C GLU A 35 -2.08 9.76 5.39
N GLU A 36 -0.78 10.00 5.61
CA GLU A 36 0.18 10.40 4.56
C GLU A 36 0.97 9.22 3.97
N GLU A 37 1.27 8.18 4.76
CA GLU A 37 2.16 7.07 4.36
C GLU A 37 1.48 5.79 3.86
N LEU A 38 0.19 5.62 4.15
CA LEU A 38 -0.63 4.51 3.63
C LEU A 38 -0.76 4.51 2.10
N LEU A 39 -0.19 5.52 1.46
CA LEU A 39 -0.27 5.84 0.05
C LEU A 39 1.01 5.55 -0.72
N CYS A 40 2.10 5.11 -0.10
CA CYS A 40 3.36 4.97 -0.82
C CYS A 40 3.63 3.54 -1.27
N HIS A 41 3.90 3.35 -2.57
CA HIS A 41 4.42 2.12 -3.18
C HIS A 41 5.64 1.55 -2.42
N LYS A 42 6.33 2.37 -1.63
CA LYS A 42 7.54 2.01 -0.90
C LYS A 42 7.36 0.83 0.08
N TYR A 43 6.16 0.62 0.63
CA TYR A 43 5.92 -0.41 1.66
C TYR A 43 5.23 -1.67 1.16
N PHE A 44 4.82 -1.65 -0.11
CA PHE A 44 4.32 -2.84 -0.78
C PHE A 44 5.50 -3.51 -1.50
N PRO A 45 5.61 -4.85 -1.45
CA PRO A 45 6.52 -5.58 -2.32
C PRO A 45 6.34 -5.09 -3.76
N SER A 46 7.42 -5.08 -4.54
CA SER A 46 7.52 -4.54 -5.92
C SER A 46 6.48 -5.06 -6.94
N LYS A 47 5.55 -5.93 -6.52
CA LYS A 47 4.48 -6.56 -7.31
C LYS A 47 3.07 -6.34 -6.76
N ILE A 48 2.91 -5.66 -5.62
CA ILE A 48 1.58 -5.43 -5.01
C ILE A 48 1.21 -3.97 -5.22
N ILE A 49 0.11 -3.76 -5.96
CA ILE A 49 -0.44 -2.44 -6.23
C ILE A 49 -0.90 -1.82 -4.91
N THR A 50 -0.53 -0.58 -4.65
CA THR A 50 -1.01 0.20 -3.50
C THR A 50 -2.53 0.22 -3.51
N LEU A 51 -3.15 -0.17 -2.39
CA LEU A 51 -4.59 -0.05 -2.23
C LEU A 51 -4.94 1.45 -2.16
N PRO A 52 -5.57 2.05 -3.19
CA PRO A 52 -5.65 3.49 -3.31
C PRO A 52 -6.90 4.01 -2.59
N VAL A 53 -6.98 3.71 -1.31
CA VAL A 53 -8.06 4.13 -0.41
C VAL A 53 -7.53 5.12 0.61
N ALA A 54 -8.40 6.02 1.06
CA ALA A 54 -8.19 6.86 2.22
C ALA A 54 -8.80 6.14 3.44
N PRO A 55 -8.00 5.39 4.22
CA PRO A 55 -8.52 4.69 5.38
C PRO A 55 -8.94 5.70 6.45
N VAL A 56 -10.12 5.49 7.04
CA VAL A 56 -10.57 6.31 8.16
C VAL A 56 -10.01 5.73 9.46
N ILE A 57 -8.90 6.31 9.92
CA ILE A 57 -8.19 5.95 11.14
C ILE A 57 -8.00 7.19 12.03
N PRO A 58 -7.73 7.04 13.34
CA PRO A 58 -7.49 8.18 14.21
C PRO A 58 -6.21 8.94 13.83
N LEU A 59 -6.23 10.28 13.97
CA LEU A 59 -5.14 11.16 13.54
C LEU A 59 -3.83 10.92 14.30
N GLU A 60 -3.93 10.44 15.54
CA GLU A 60 -2.78 10.11 16.39
C GLU A 60 -2.12 8.77 16.05
N TYR A 61 -2.58 8.08 15.00
CA TYR A 61 -2.04 6.78 14.61
C TYR A 61 -0.90 6.97 13.62
N HIS A 62 0.11 6.13 13.78
CA HIS A 62 1.28 6.06 12.93
C HIS A 62 1.47 4.63 12.43
N VAL A 63 2.23 4.47 11.34
CA VAL A 63 2.56 3.16 10.77
C VAL A 63 3.88 2.68 11.35
N PHE A 64 3.90 1.42 11.80
CA PHE A 64 5.08 0.77 12.35
C PHE A 64 5.22 -0.64 11.79
N PRO A 65 6.44 -1.16 11.63
CA PRO A 65 6.65 -2.56 11.24
C PRO A 65 6.09 -3.51 12.32
N GLN A 66 5.63 -4.69 11.92
CA GLN A 66 5.13 -5.66 12.90
C GLN A 66 6.26 -6.18 13.80
N GLN A 67 7.48 -6.29 13.27
CA GLN A 67 8.68 -6.63 14.03
C GLN A 67 9.47 -5.36 14.36
N PHE A 68 10.02 -5.30 15.58
CA PHE A 68 10.82 -4.17 16.02
C PHE A 68 12.13 -4.11 15.22
N GLU A 69 12.58 -2.90 14.86
CA GLU A 69 13.81 -2.64 14.08
C GLU A 69 13.83 -3.13 12.63
N GLU A 70 12.78 -3.81 12.14
CA GLU A 70 12.67 -4.15 10.73
C GLU A 70 12.26 -2.95 9.87
N GLU A 71 12.59 -3.01 8.58
CA GLU A 71 12.06 -2.07 7.60
C GLU A 71 10.55 -2.26 7.43
N LEU A 72 9.85 -1.19 7.06
CA LEU A 72 8.43 -1.25 6.78
C LEU A 72 8.15 -2.08 5.52
N ASP A 73 7.62 -3.30 5.71
CA ASP A 73 7.16 -4.18 4.65
C ASP A 73 5.79 -4.77 5.00
N ILE A 74 4.78 -4.47 4.18
CA ILE A 74 3.42 -4.99 4.35
C ILE A 74 3.35 -6.53 4.16
N ALA A 75 4.31 -7.14 3.45
CA ALA A 75 4.39 -8.60 3.39
C ALA A 75 4.76 -9.22 4.75
N CYS A 76 5.56 -8.51 5.56
CA CYS A 76 5.89 -8.87 6.93
C CYS A 76 4.89 -8.35 7.97
N GLY A 77 3.96 -7.50 7.53
CA GLY A 77 2.90 -6.91 8.33
C GLY A 77 3.29 -5.59 9.00
N VAL A 78 2.29 -4.75 9.25
CA VAL A 78 2.44 -3.44 9.87
C VAL A 78 1.34 -3.19 10.90
N TYR A 79 1.68 -2.41 11.93
CA TYR A 79 0.73 -1.91 12.91
C TYR A 79 0.38 -0.45 12.62
N TRP A 80 -0.92 -0.11 12.72
CA TRP A 80 -1.39 1.27 12.81
C TRP A 80 -1.96 1.53 14.20
N GLY A 81 -1.28 2.36 14.96
CA GLY A 81 -1.62 2.64 16.35
C GLY A 81 -0.87 3.84 16.90
N THR A 82 -1.13 4.18 18.15
CA THR A 82 -0.30 5.16 18.86
C THR A 82 1.11 4.58 19.07
N PRO A 83 2.17 5.40 19.11
CA PRO A 83 3.52 4.90 19.35
C PRO A 83 3.64 4.10 20.65
N LYS A 84 2.88 4.50 21.66
CA LYS A 84 2.82 3.83 22.96
C LYS A 84 2.19 2.45 22.87
N ASP A 85 1.02 2.32 22.25
CA ASP A 85 0.30 1.05 22.15
C ASP A 85 1.06 0.04 21.29
N VAL A 86 1.68 0.48 20.19
CA VAL A 86 2.50 -0.39 19.34
C VAL A 86 3.76 -0.85 20.08
N LYS A 87 4.43 0.05 20.80
CA LYS A 87 5.55 -0.33 21.67
C LYS A 87 5.13 -1.36 22.72
N THR A 88 3.97 -1.17 23.34
CA THR A 88 3.41 -2.15 24.29
C THR A 88 3.20 -3.50 23.62
N ILE A 89 2.76 -3.57 22.36
CA ILE A 89 2.65 -4.85 21.63
C ILE A 89 4.03 -5.51 21.48
N TRP A 90 5.03 -4.80 20.96
CA TRP A 90 6.37 -5.35 20.74
C TRP A 90 7.02 -5.88 22.03
N GLU A 91 7.00 -5.06 23.09
CA GLU A 91 7.60 -5.44 24.38
C GLU A 91 6.94 -6.70 24.96
N ASN A 92 5.63 -6.83 24.80
CA ASN A 92 4.87 -7.96 25.32
C ASN A 92 5.00 -9.23 24.47
N ILE A 93 5.11 -9.12 23.14
CA ILE A 93 5.41 -10.25 22.26
C ILE A 93 6.79 -10.84 22.63
N ASN A 94 7.80 -9.99 22.83
CA ASN A 94 9.14 -10.43 23.25
C ASN A 94 9.14 -11.12 24.62
N GLN A 95 8.18 -10.79 25.49
CA GLN A 95 7.97 -11.44 26.78
C GLN A 95 7.09 -12.70 26.70
N ASN A 96 6.70 -13.13 25.50
CA ASN A 96 5.77 -14.26 25.26
C ASN A 96 4.41 -14.09 25.97
N LYS A 97 3.95 -12.84 26.19
CA LYS A 97 2.62 -12.61 26.74
C LYS A 97 1.53 -13.01 25.76
N THR A 98 0.41 -13.46 26.29
CA THR A 98 -0.78 -13.76 25.50
C THR A 98 -1.43 -12.48 24.97
N LEU A 99 -2.18 -12.59 23.87
CA LEU A 99 -2.97 -11.48 23.34
C LEU A 99 -3.97 -10.91 24.36
N SER A 100 -4.43 -11.71 25.32
CA SER A 100 -5.32 -11.21 26.38
C SER A 100 -4.60 -10.26 27.34
N GLU A 101 -3.35 -10.59 27.69
CA GLU A 101 -2.51 -9.77 28.55
C GLU A 101 -2.10 -8.48 27.84
N ILE A 102 -1.69 -8.58 26.56
CA ILE A 102 -1.40 -7.40 25.72
C ILE A 102 -2.58 -6.44 25.71
N CYS A 103 -3.79 -6.93 25.39
CA CYS A 103 -4.98 -6.08 25.32
C CYS A 103 -5.39 -5.45 26.66
N ALA A 104 -4.93 -6.00 27.80
CA ALA A 104 -5.18 -5.40 29.11
C ALA A 104 -4.32 -4.14 29.32
N GLU A 105 -3.17 -4.07 28.66
CA GLU A 105 -2.18 -3.00 28.78
C GLU A 105 -2.38 -1.87 27.74
N LEU A 106 -3.08 -2.15 26.64
CA LEU A 106 -3.39 -1.17 25.62
C LEU A 106 -4.34 -0.06 26.12
N GLU A 107 -4.03 1.17 25.75
CA GLU A 107 -4.86 2.36 25.98
C GLU A 107 -5.82 2.60 24.81
N SER A 108 -5.43 2.21 23.61
CA SER A 108 -6.26 2.28 22.40
C SER A 108 -6.11 1.05 21.51
N GLY A 109 -7.05 0.85 20.58
CA GLY A 109 -7.00 -0.28 19.66
C GLY A 109 -6.00 -0.08 18.55
N VAL A 110 -5.34 -1.16 18.14
CA VAL A 110 -4.31 -1.16 17.09
C VAL A 110 -4.82 -1.94 15.89
N PHE A 111 -4.67 -1.38 14.70
CA PHE A 111 -4.89 -2.14 13.46
C PHE A 111 -3.61 -2.92 13.16
N ASN A 112 -3.74 -4.21 12.85
CA ASN A 112 -2.67 -5.02 12.28
C ASN A 112 -3.02 -5.31 10.82
N VAL A 113 -2.12 -5.02 9.91
CA VAL A 113 -2.34 -5.06 8.46
C VAL A 113 -1.23 -5.85 7.80
N GLU A 114 -1.59 -6.91 7.08
CA GLU A 114 -0.63 -7.80 6.43
C GLU A 114 -1.26 -8.42 5.16
N ILE A 115 -0.43 -9.01 4.30
CA ILE A 115 -0.93 -9.84 3.19
C ILE A 115 -1.50 -11.14 3.75
N SER A 116 -2.75 -11.45 3.41
CA SER A 116 -3.37 -12.69 3.85
C SER A 116 -2.79 -13.89 3.09
N MET A 117 -2.25 -14.84 3.86
CA MET A 117 -1.78 -16.12 3.30
C MET A 117 -2.91 -17.15 3.13
N ASN A 118 -4.05 -16.95 3.80
CA ASN A 118 -5.07 -17.99 3.98
C ASN A 118 -6.42 -17.66 3.33
N THR A 119 -6.56 -16.46 2.77
CA THR A 119 -7.79 -16.06 2.08
C THR A 119 -7.40 -15.32 0.83
N ALA A 120 -7.67 -15.93 -0.32
CA ALA A 120 -7.45 -15.33 -1.63
C ALA A 120 -8.75 -14.74 -2.18
N GLN A 121 -8.66 -13.70 -2.99
CA GLN A 121 -9.75 -13.27 -3.86
C GLN A 121 -9.81 -14.20 -5.06
N ILE A 122 -10.92 -14.88 -5.27
CA ILE A 122 -11.07 -15.86 -6.36
C ILE A 122 -11.92 -15.36 -7.53
N ASP A 123 -12.69 -14.29 -7.31
CA ASP A 123 -13.48 -13.61 -8.33
C ASP A 123 -13.67 -12.14 -7.94
N LYS A 124 -14.31 -11.34 -8.78
CA LYS A 124 -14.54 -9.90 -8.60
C LYS A 124 -15.03 -9.52 -7.21
N ASP A 125 -15.92 -10.32 -6.61
CA ASP A 125 -16.53 -10.04 -5.31
C ASP A 125 -16.53 -11.25 -4.36
N THR A 126 -15.66 -12.23 -4.60
CA THR A 126 -15.69 -13.53 -3.89
C THR A 126 -14.33 -13.88 -3.31
N PHE A 127 -14.34 -14.39 -2.08
CA PHE A 127 -13.15 -14.83 -1.36
C PHE A 127 -13.16 -16.35 -1.18
N TYR A 128 -11.97 -16.94 -1.19
CA TYR A 128 -11.77 -18.36 -0.91
C TYR A 128 -12.22 -18.69 0.52
N GLY A 129 -13.00 -19.76 0.68
CA GLY A 129 -13.45 -20.26 1.99
C GLY A 129 -14.56 -19.43 2.66
N GLU A 130 -15.13 -18.44 1.97
CA GLU A 130 -16.12 -17.52 2.54
C GLU A 130 -17.38 -18.24 3.05
N SER A 131 -17.87 -19.25 2.34
CA SER A 131 -19.07 -20.00 2.71
C SER A 131 -18.87 -20.88 3.95
N GLU A 132 -17.66 -21.41 4.14
CA GLU A 132 -17.30 -22.31 5.24
C GLU A 132 -16.93 -21.54 6.52
N MET A 133 -16.45 -20.31 6.35
CA MET A 133 -15.93 -19.44 7.40
C MET A 133 -16.85 -19.28 8.63
N PRO A 134 -18.18 -19.06 8.53
CA PRO A 134 -19.03 -19.02 9.71
C PRO A 134 -19.02 -20.34 10.50
N GLY A 135 -18.93 -21.49 9.82
CA GLY A 135 -18.86 -22.81 10.44
C GLY A 135 -17.53 -23.02 11.17
N GLU A 136 -16.41 -22.68 10.53
CA GLU A 136 -15.08 -22.79 11.12
C GLU A 136 -14.91 -21.86 12.33
N LEU A 137 -15.43 -20.63 12.26
CA LEU A 137 -15.42 -19.70 13.40
C LEU A 137 -16.23 -20.25 14.58
N ARG A 138 -17.39 -20.87 14.34
CA ARG A 138 -18.18 -21.51 15.41
C ARG A 138 -17.42 -22.68 16.04
N LYS A 139 -16.79 -23.53 15.23
CA LYS A 139 -15.94 -24.65 15.71
C LYS A 139 -14.78 -24.16 16.55
N ALA A 140 -14.19 -23.01 16.18
CA ALA A 140 -13.14 -22.36 16.94
C ALA A 140 -13.62 -21.74 18.27
N GLY A 141 -14.94 -21.62 18.49
CA GLY A 141 -15.54 -21.13 19.73
C GLY A 141 -16.08 -19.71 19.65
N PHE A 142 -16.06 -19.08 18.48
CA PHE A 142 -16.62 -17.74 18.30
C PHE A 142 -18.14 -17.76 18.28
N LYS A 143 -18.71 -16.70 18.84
CA LYS A 143 -20.15 -16.44 18.98
C LYS A 143 -20.47 -15.09 18.35
N LYS A 144 -21.76 -14.84 18.12
CA LYS A 144 -22.26 -13.58 17.53
C LYS A 144 -21.51 -13.20 16.24
N ILE A 145 -21.23 -14.20 15.40
CA ILE A 145 -20.51 -14.04 14.14
C ILE A 145 -21.41 -13.31 13.16
N ASN A 146 -20.94 -12.16 12.70
CA ASN A 146 -21.51 -11.38 11.62
C ASN A 146 -20.47 -11.30 10.51
N ILE A 147 -20.83 -11.77 9.31
CA ILE A 147 -19.98 -11.70 8.13
C ILE A 147 -20.76 -10.91 7.09
N CYS A 148 -20.15 -9.89 6.52
CA CYS A 148 -20.78 -9.07 5.50
C CYS A 148 -19.80 -8.63 4.43
N LYS A 149 -20.31 -8.47 3.20
CA LYS A 149 -19.55 -7.88 2.10
C LYS A 149 -19.76 -6.39 2.05
N LYS A 150 -18.68 -5.68 1.79
CA LYS A 150 -18.59 -4.25 1.56
C LYS A 150 -17.73 -4.01 0.32
N LYS A 151 -17.64 -2.76 -0.11
CA LYS A 151 -16.73 -2.34 -1.17
C LYS A 151 -16.12 -1.00 -0.81
N TRP A 152 -14.85 -0.83 -1.13
CA TRP A 152 -14.19 0.47 -1.19
C TRP A 152 -13.98 0.80 -2.66
N GLY A 153 -15.03 1.36 -3.27
CA GLY A 153 -15.18 1.51 -4.72
C GLY A 153 -15.12 0.17 -5.46
N GLU A 154 -14.05 -0.12 -6.20
CA GLU A 154 -13.92 -1.38 -6.95
C GLU A 154 -13.33 -2.55 -6.15
N TYR A 155 -12.75 -2.28 -4.98
CA TYR A 155 -12.12 -3.29 -4.15
C TYR A 155 -13.17 -3.98 -3.26
N PRO A 156 -13.38 -5.30 -3.39
CA PRO A 156 -14.31 -6.03 -2.52
C PRO A 156 -13.72 -6.14 -1.11
N VAL A 157 -14.58 -6.08 -0.10
CA VAL A 157 -14.18 -6.20 1.31
C VAL A 157 -15.06 -7.22 2.00
N LEU A 158 -14.47 -8.27 2.57
CA LEU A 158 -15.16 -9.23 3.42
C LEU A 158 -14.89 -8.88 4.89
N VAL A 159 -15.93 -8.43 5.60
CA VAL A 159 -15.83 -7.98 6.99
C VAL A 159 -16.39 -9.05 7.91
N ILE A 160 -15.65 -9.35 8.97
CA ILE A 160 -16.05 -10.24 10.04
C ILE A 160 -16.06 -9.48 11.35
N ASP A 161 -17.16 -9.58 12.07
CA ASP A 161 -17.26 -9.24 13.48
C ASP A 161 -17.71 -10.47 14.26
N ALA A 162 -17.00 -10.79 15.33
CA ALA A 162 -17.33 -11.91 16.19
C ALA A 162 -16.99 -11.60 17.66
N VAL A 163 -17.36 -12.52 18.53
CA VAL A 163 -17.06 -12.48 19.96
C VAL A 163 -16.49 -13.82 20.38
N ASP A 164 -15.34 -13.83 21.05
CA ASP A 164 -14.75 -15.07 21.56
C ASP A 164 -15.49 -15.63 22.78
N GLU A 165 -14.99 -16.76 23.31
CA GLU A 165 -15.54 -17.41 24.50
C GLU A 165 -15.48 -16.53 25.76
N ASN A 166 -14.53 -15.59 25.82
CA ASN A 166 -14.31 -14.65 26.92
C ASN A 166 -15.06 -13.32 26.73
N LYS A 167 -15.99 -13.26 25.76
CA LYS A 167 -16.75 -12.06 25.40
C LYS A 167 -15.90 -10.93 24.79
N LYS A 168 -14.67 -11.22 24.38
CA LYS A 168 -13.78 -10.26 23.70
C LYS A 168 -14.23 -10.09 22.25
N PRO A 169 -14.38 -8.85 21.77
CA PRO A 169 -14.67 -8.60 20.36
C PRO A 169 -13.48 -8.95 19.48
N ILE A 170 -13.77 -9.48 18.30
CA ILE A 170 -12.81 -9.73 17.24
C ILE A 170 -13.39 -9.13 15.98
N SER A 171 -12.57 -8.35 15.29
CA SER A 171 -12.95 -7.70 14.05
C SER A 171 -11.82 -7.86 13.05
N ALA A 172 -12.17 -8.28 11.84
CA ALA A 172 -11.25 -8.47 10.74
C ALA A 172 -11.91 -8.07 9.42
N ALA A 173 -11.12 -7.62 8.46
CA ALA A 173 -11.55 -7.37 7.10
C ALA A 173 -10.52 -7.90 6.12
N TRP A 174 -10.97 -8.62 5.09
CA TRP A 174 -10.16 -8.98 3.94
C TRP A 174 -10.51 -8.04 2.79
N VAL A 175 -9.50 -7.41 2.22
CA VAL A 175 -9.63 -6.49 1.09
C VAL A 175 -9.03 -7.16 -0.12
N GLY A 176 -9.85 -7.43 -1.14
CA GLY A 176 -9.38 -7.96 -2.40
C GLY A 176 -8.60 -6.88 -3.16
N LEU A 177 -7.40 -7.23 -3.63
CA LEU A 177 -6.54 -6.32 -4.40
C LEU A 177 -6.79 -6.38 -5.91
N ASN A 178 -7.84 -7.09 -6.35
CA ASN A 178 -8.29 -7.26 -7.73
C ASN A 178 -7.26 -7.84 -8.73
N TYR A 179 -6.02 -8.08 -8.30
CA TYR A 179 -4.94 -8.62 -9.11
C TYR A 179 -4.28 -9.83 -8.41
N SER A 180 -4.11 -10.92 -9.16
CA SER A 180 -3.38 -12.14 -8.73
C SER A 180 -3.95 -12.91 -7.52
N GLY A 181 -5.17 -12.56 -7.07
CA GLY A 181 -5.84 -13.23 -5.97
C GLY A 181 -5.33 -12.87 -4.57
N TYR A 182 -4.38 -11.95 -4.45
CA TYR A 182 -3.90 -11.46 -3.16
C TYR A 182 -4.98 -10.67 -2.43
N THR A 183 -4.98 -10.76 -1.11
CA THR A 183 -5.83 -9.95 -0.24
C THR A 183 -5.00 -9.36 0.88
N LEU A 184 -5.36 -8.14 1.31
CA LEU A 184 -4.90 -7.60 2.58
C LEU A 184 -5.85 -8.07 3.67
N VAL A 185 -5.31 -8.55 4.79
CA VAL A 185 -6.09 -8.75 6.00
C VAL A 185 -5.80 -7.62 6.97
N VAL A 186 -6.86 -6.98 7.45
CA VAL A 186 -6.81 -5.96 8.50
C VAL A 186 -7.51 -6.55 9.72
N THR A 187 -6.78 -6.75 10.80
CA THR A 187 -7.35 -7.18 12.09
C THR A 187 -7.29 -6.03 13.09
N TYR A 188 -8.28 -5.95 13.97
CA TYR A 188 -8.34 -4.90 14.98
C TYR A 188 -8.16 -5.47 16.39
N ILE A 189 -7.06 -5.07 17.02
CA ILE A 189 -6.67 -5.49 18.36
C ILE A 189 -7.33 -4.55 19.36
N TYR A 190 -8.40 -5.01 20.00
CA TYR A 190 -9.16 -4.22 20.97
C TYR A 190 -8.47 -4.16 22.34
N PRO A 191 -8.34 -2.98 22.97
CA PRO A 191 -8.03 -2.88 24.39
C PRO A 191 -9.21 -3.44 25.21
N LEU A 192 -8.93 -3.85 26.44
CA LEU A 192 -10.00 -4.28 27.36
C LEU A 192 -10.84 -3.11 27.87
N LYS A 193 -10.28 -1.90 27.86
CA LYS A 193 -10.95 -0.65 28.26
C LYS A 193 -11.69 -0.04 27.06
N ASP A 194 -12.77 0.70 27.32
CA ASP A 194 -13.47 1.52 26.32
C ASP A 194 -13.86 0.83 25.00
N VAL A 195 -14.12 -0.47 25.01
CA VAL A 195 -14.48 -1.30 23.84
C VAL A 195 -15.57 -0.67 22.96
N LYS A 196 -16.53 0.06 23.54
CA LYS A 196 -17.58 0.75 22.77
C LYS A 196 -17.03 1.86 21.87
N LYS A 197 -16.03 2.62 22.34
CA LYS A 197 -15.35 3.66 21.56
C LYS A 197 -14.54 3.01 20.43
N GLU A 198 -13.83 1.94 20.73
CA GLU A 198 -12.98 1.24 19.77
C GLU A 198 -13.82 0.52 18.69
N LYS A 199 -15.00 -0.01 19.04
CA LYS A 199 -15.96 -0.53 18.04
C LYS A 199 -16.44 0.55 17.07
N ARG A 200 -16.53 1.81 17.52
CA ARG A 200 -16.86 2.93 16.64
C ARG A 200 -15.70 3.24 15.70
N LYS A 201 -14.45 3.21 16.15
CA LYS A 201 -13.27 3.36 15.28
C LYS A 201 -13.23 2.29 14.20
N TRP A 202 -13.41 1.03 14.58
CA TRP A 202 -13.52 -0.08 13.61
C TRP A 202 -14.68 0.13 12.62
N SER A 203 -15.86 0.50 13.13
CA SER A 203 -17.03 0.76 12.27
C SER A 203 -16.78 1.92 11.31
N ASP A 204 -16.14 3.00 11.76
CA ASP A 204 -15.78 4.14 10.94
C ASP A 204 -14.74 3.74 9.88
N PHE A 205 -13.71 2.98 10.25
CA PHE A 205 -12.75 2.41 9.31
C PHE A 205 -13.45 1.61 8.20
N VAL A 206 -14.31 0.65 8.55
CA VAL A 206 -14.98 -0.20 7.55
C VAL A 206 -15.94 0.59 6.65
N ASN A 207 -16.73 1.50 7.22
CA ASN A 207 -17.87 2.11 6.52
C ASN A 207 -17.57 3.50 5.93
N LYS A 208 -16.50 4.17 6.36
CA LYS A 208 -16.15 5.52 5.90
C LYS A 208 -14.85 5.56 5.10
N THR A 209 -14.05 4.49 5.08
CA THR A 209 -12.94 4.36 4.13
C THR A 209 -13.47 4.44 2.71
N GLN A 210 -12.85 5.29 1.90
CA GLN A 210 -13.26 5.57 0.52
C GLN A 210 -12.06 5.48 -0.42
N ILE A 211 -12.31 5.31 -1.71
CA ILE A 211 -11.26 5.46 -2.72
C ILE A 211 -10.71 6.89 -2.64
N LEU A 212 -9.39 7.02 -2.80
CA LEU A 212 -8.74 8.31 -2.87
C LEU A 212 -9.32 9.16 -4.00
N PRO A 213 -9.48 10.47 -3.79
CA PRO A 213 -9.65 11.40 -4.90
C PRO A 213 -8.60 11.15 -5.98
N ARG A 214 -9.01 11.31 -7.24
CA ARG A 214 -8.22 10.95 -8.43
C ARG A 214 -6.83 11.57 -8.46
N ASP A 215 -6.68 12.81 -8.00
CA ASP A 215 -5.41 13.53 -7.87
C ASP A 215 -4.46 12.85 -6.86
N LYS A 216 -5.01 12.32 -5.76
CA LYS A 216 -4.25 11.59 -4.75
C LYS A 216 -3.96 10.15 -5.15
N LEU A 217 -4.83 9.54 -5.97
CA LEU A 217 -4.67 8.17 -6.49
C LEU A 217 -3.36 8.02 -7.27
N LEU A 218 -3.09 8.95 -8.18
CA LEU A 218 -1.86 8.96 -8.99
C LEU A 218 -0.63 9.05 -8.11
N LYS A 219 -0.64 10.00 -7.17
CA LYS A 219 0.44 10.17 -6.19
C LYS A 219 0.65 8.89 -5.38
N ALA A 220 -0.43 8.22 -5.00
CA ALA A 220 -0.37 6.97 -4.25
C ALA A 220 0.15 5.78 -5.09
N SER A 221 -0.09 5.82 -6.40
CA SER A 221 0.50 4.87 -7.36
C SER A 221 1.95 5.22 -7.74
N GLY A 222 2.57 6.19 -7.05
CA GLY A 222 3.94 6.61 -7.28
C GLY A 222 4.10 7.66 -8.39
N TYR A 223 3.02 8.20 -8.94
CA TYR A 223 3.05 9.23 -9.99
C TYR A 223 2.82 10.63 -9.43
N ASP A 224 3.82 11.48 -9.58
CA ASP A 224 3.71 12.92 -9.36
C ASP A 224 3.63 13.62 -10.73
N ILE A 225 2.42 14.02 -11.12
CA ILE A 225 2.14 14.58 -12.46
C ILE A 225 1.92 16.09 -12.36
N GLU A 226 2.80 16.83 -13.00
CA GLU A 226 2.68 18.27 -13.24
C GLU A 226 2.65 18.57 -14.74
N LYS A 227 2.21 19.77 -15.11
CA LYS A 227 2.22 20.18 -16.52
C LYS A 227 3.65 20.29 -17.04
N GLY A 228 3.99 19.43 -18.00
CA GLY A 228 5.30 19.30 -18.63
C GLY A 228 6.29 18.42 -17.88
N SER A 229 5.92 17.86 -16.72
CA SER A 229 6.83 17.07 -15.89
C SER A 229 6.09 15.95 -15.17
N THR A 230 6.59 14.73 -15.22
CA THR A 230 6.04 13.62 -14.44
C THR A 230 7.15 12.85 -13.78
N VAL A 231 7.07 12.64 -12.48
CA VAL A 231 7.97 11.77 -11.72
C VAL A 231 7.23 10.50 -11.34
N MET A 232 7.74 9.36 -11.76
CA MET A 232 7.23 8.05 -11.40
C MET A 232 8.21 7.37 -10.44
N THR A 233 7.69 6.86 -9.32
CA THR A 233 8.41 6.05 -8.35
C THR A 233 7.94 4.61 -8.48
N LEU A 234 8.85 3.73 -8.88
CA LEU A 234 8.62 2.29 -9.01
C LEU A 234 9.63 1.58 -8.12
N SER A 235 9.19 1.03 -6.99
CA SER A 235 10.06 0.43 -5.98
C SER A 235 11.18 1.42 -5.54
N ASN A 236 12.46 1.07 -5.74
CA ASN A 236 13.63 1.92 -5.47
C ASN A 236 14.01 2.84 -6.65
N CYS A 237 13.35 2.72 -7.80
CA CYS A 237 13.64 3.48 -9.00
C CYS A 237 12.75 4.73 -9.09
N LYS A 238 13.37 5.86 -9.43
CA LYS A 238 12.66 7.09 -9.77
C LYS A 238 12.97 7.49 -11.20
N ILE A 239 11.93 7.78 -11.97
CA ILE A 239 12.04 8.19 -13.36
C ILE A 239 11.32 9.51 -13.53
N LYS A 240 12.01 10.49 -14.10
CA LYS A 240 11.40 11.76 -14.47
C LYS A 240 11.24 11.83 -15.97
N THR A 241 10.04 12.18 -16.41
CA THR A 241 9.76 12.53 -17.79
C THR A 241 9.49 14.02 -17.89
N LEU A 242 10.03 14.64 -18.93
CA LEU A 242 9.72 16.01 -19.32
C LEU A 242 9.08 16.00 -20.70
N SER A 243 8.00 16.73 -20.86
CA SER A 243 7.26 16.80 -22.12
C SER A 243 6.92 18.23 -22.50
N GLU A 244 7.22 18.57 -23.75
CA GLU A 244 6.93 19.88 -24.32
C GLU A 244 6.24 19.71 -25.67
N ARG A 245 5.34 20.64 -25.98
CA ARG A 245 4.69 20.75 -27.28
C ARG A 245 4.95 22.14 -27.85
N LYS A 246 5.52 22.18 -29.04
CA LYS A 246 5.78 23.42 -29.76
C LYS A 246 4.47 23.95 -30.34
N LYS A 247 4.12 25.21 -30.05
CA LYS A 247 2.85 25.82 -30.49
C LYS A 247 2.77 26.01 -32.00
N SER A 248 3.91 26.23 -32.67
CA SER A 248 3.94 26.58 -34.09
C SER A 248 3.53 25.44 -35.02
N ASP A 249 3.90 24.21 -34.67
CA ASP A 249 3.75 23.04 -35.52
C ASP A 249 3.19 21.83 -34.77
N GLY A 250 2.88 21.96 -33.47
CA GLY A 250 2.37 20.87 -32.65
C GLY A 250 3.39 19.75 -32.38
N THR A 251 4.64 19.90 -32.80
CA THR A 251 5.69 18.89 -32.56
C THR A 251 5.89 18.74 -31.06
N MET A 252 5.98 17.49 -30.60
CA MET A 252 6.24 17.18 -29.20
C MET A 252 7.65 16.64 -28.99
N ARG A 253 8.24 17.02 -27.86
CA ARG A 253 9.51 16.47 -27.38
C ARG A 253 9.28 15.84 -26.03
N LEU A 254 9.72 14.60 -25.91
CA LEU A 254 9.72 13.84 -24.68
C LEU A 254 11.16 13.52 -24.29
N MET A 255 11.46 13.66 -23.00
CA MET A 255 12.76 13.35 -22.43
C MET A 255 12.55 12.50 -21.19
N VAL A 256 13.33 11.43 -21.05
CA VAL A 256 13.21 10.47 -19.96
C VAL A 256 14.54 10.38 -19.22
N PHE A 257 14.49 10.59 -17.91
CA PHE A 257 15.66 10.64 -17.03
C PHE A 257 15.48 9.65 -15.88
N PRO A 258 16.38 8.67 -15.70
CA PRO A 258 16.50 8.00 -14.42
C PRO A 258 16.99 9.03 -13.38
N LEU A 259 16.35 9.07 -12.22
CA LEU A 259 16.76 9.89 -11.07
C LEU A 259 17.50 9.08 -10.01
N THR A 260 17.42 7.74 -10.05
CA THR A 260 18.17 6.84 -9.17
C THR A 260 19.44 6.33 -9.88
N GLU A 261 20.55 6.22 -9.15
CA GLU A 261 21.78 5.61 -9.65
C GLU A 261 21.55 4.13 -10.04
N LEU A 262 22.34 3.59 -10.98
CA LEU A 262 22.24 2.21 -11.48
C LEU A 262 20.91 1.80 -12.14
N THR A 263 20.10 2.78 -12.54
CA THR A 263 18.89 2.57 -13.34
C THR A 263 19.17 2.96 -14.79
N SER A 264 19.05 2.01 -15.72
CA SER A 264 18.98 2.30 -17.15
C SER A 264 17.54 2.24 -17.61
N VAL A 265 17.18 3.15 -18.53
CA VAL A 265 15.82 3.25 -19.06
C VAL A 265 15.93 3.26 -20.57
N THR A 266 15.08 2.48 -21.23
CA THR A 266 14.92 2.52 -22.68
C THR A 266 13.46 2.71 -23.02
N ILE A 267 13.18 3.51 -24.05
CA ILE A 267 11.81 3.74 -24.51
C ILE A 267 11.46 2.63 -25.50
N SER A 268 10.44 1.83 -25.18
CA SER A 268 9.98 0.74 -26.04
C SER A 268 8.90 1.20 -27.02
N SER A 269 7.95 2.01 -26.57
CA SER A 269 6.95 2.64 -27.44
C SER A 269 6.42 3.94 -26.87
N ILE A 270 5.80 4.74 -27.75
CA ILE A 270 5.11 5.96 -27.37
C ILE A 270 3.76 5.98 -28.06
N GLU A 271 2.71 6.19 -27.27
CA GLU A 271 1.34 6.21 -27.74
C GLU A 271 0.66 7.51 -27.31
N LYS A 272 -0.01 8.17 -28.26
CA LYS A 272 -0.95 9.23 -27.92
C LYS A 272 -2.14 8.60 -27.23
N CYS A 273 -2.56 9.19 -26.13
CA CYS A 273 -3.77 8.73 -25.44
C CYS A 273 -4.51 9.91 -24.84
N PHE A 274 -5.80 9.71 -24.66
CA PHE A 274 -6.53 10.40 -23.63
C PHE A 274 -6.41 9.50 -22.41
N THR A 275 -5.83 10.02 -21.34
CA THR A 275 -5.89 9.26 -20.10
C THR A 275 -7.24 9.50 -19.46
N GLU A 276 -7.68 8.53 -18.68
CA GLU A 276 -8.76 8.76 -17.72
C GLU A 276 -8.38 9.83 -16.69
N PHE A 277 -7.17 10.41 -16.73
CA PHE A 277 -6.60 11.36 -15.79
C PHE A 277 -6.54 12.81 -16.29
N SER A 278 -6.82 13.07 -17.58
CA SER A 278 -6.76 14.39 -18.18
C SER A 278 -7.65 14.48 -19.40
N ASP A 279 -8.44 15.56 -19.50
CA ASP A 279 -9.18 15.91 -20.72
C ASP A 279 -8.23 16.49 -21.81
N GLU A 280 -7.01 16.86 -21.43
CA GLU A 280 -5.94 17.23 -22.35
C GLU A 280 -5.23 15.98 -22.91
N GLU A 281 -4.82 16.04 -24.18
CA GLU A 281 -4.06 14.98 -24.85
C GLU A 281 -2.77 14.65 -24.07
N CYS A 282 -2.63 13.40 -23.68
CA CYS A 282 -1.47 12.88 -22.97
C CYS A 282 -0.67 11.93 -23.85
N VAL A 283 0.52 11.60 -23.38
CA VAL A 283 1.39 10.60 -24.00
C VAL A 283 1.62 9.48 -23.00
N LYS A 284 1.30 8.24 -23.40
CA LYS A 284 1.76 7.04 -22.72
C LYS A 284 3.12 6.65 -23.27
N VAL A 285 4.09 6.51 -22.38
CA VAL A 285 5.46 6.16 -22.72
C VAL A 285 5.73 4.81 -22.09
N HIS A 286 5.89 3.78 -22.92
CA HIS A 286 6.31 2.48 -22.47
C HIS A 286 7.83 2.50 -22.31
N LEU A 287 8.29 2.18 -21.11
CA LEU A 287 9.68 2.17 -20.74
C LEU A 287 10.07 0.78 -20.27
N ASN A 288 11.20 0.28 -20.76
CA ASN A 288 11.86 -0.86 -20.17
C ASN A 288 12.90 -0.31 -19.21
N VAL A 289 12.69 -0.56 -17.93
CA VAL A 289 13.57 -0.12 -16.85
C VAL A 289 14.40 -1.31 -16.43
N ASP A 290 15.72 -1.21 -16.56
CA ASP A 290 16.67 -2.18 -16.01
C ASP A 290 17.38 -1.53 -14.83
N SER A 291 17.11 -2.07 -13.64
CA SER A 291 17.68 -1.60 -12.39
C SER A 291 18.39 -2.72 -11.66
N GLN A 292 19.57 -2.43 -11.11
CA GLN A 292 20.17 -3.26 -10.08
C GLN A 292 19.56 -2.91 -8.73
N ALA A 293 18.59 -3.71 -8.31
CA ALA A 293 18.03 -3.69 -6.96
C ALA A 293 18.52 -4.95 -6.23
N ASP A 294 19.21 -4.79 -5.11
CA ASP A 294 19.62 -5.88 -4.22
C ASP A 294 20.40 -7.02 -4.90
N GLY A 295 21.21 -6.68 -5.92
CA GLY A 295 22.04 -7.64 -6.66
C GLY A 295 21.31 -8.41 -7.78
N TYR A 296 20.05 -8.05 -8.07
CA TYR A 296 19.28 -8.62 -9.19
C TYR A 296 18.99 -7.56 -10.25
N ASN A 297 19.08 -7.96 -11.52
CA ASN A 297 18.58 -7.14 -12.62
C ASN A 297 17.07 -7.31 -12.69
N VAL A 298 16.34 -6.22 -12.50
CA VAL A 298 14.88 -6.18 -12.65
C VAL A 298 14.58 -5.43 -13.93
N VAL A 299 13.99 -6.13 -14.90
CA VAL A 299 13.42 -5.51 -16.11
C VAL A 299 11.92 -5.32 -15.88
N THR A 300 11.47 -4.07 -15.89
CA THR A 300 10.04 -3.76 -15.76
C THR A 300 9.55 -2.89 -16.90
N ASP A 301 8.45 -3.31 -17.51
CA ASP A 301 7.66 -2.47 -18.42
C ASP A 301 6.80 -1.53 -17.58
N CYS A 302 7.01 -0.23 -17.73
CA CYS A 302 6.18 0.77 -17.07
C CYS A 302 5.65 1.79 -18.06
N VAL A 303 4.50 2.38 -17.71
CA VAL A 303 3.80 3.35 -18.55
C VAL A 303 3.80 4.70 -17.85
N VAL A 304 4.58 5.66 -18.36
CA VAL A 304 4.55 7.03 -17.84
C VAL A 304 3.58 7.86 -18.67
N THR A 305 2.66 8.54 -18.00
CA THR A 305 1.79 9.53 -18.64
C THR A 305 2.47 10.88 -18.55
N ALA A 306 2.68 11.54 -19.69
CA ALA A 306 3.20 12.90 -19.73
C ALA A 306 2.15 13.89 -20.26
N ASN A 307 1.87 14.95 -19.49
CA ASN A 307 1.03 16.07 -19.94
C ASN A 307 1.94 17.19 -20.49
N PRO A 308 2.00 17.42 -21.82
CA PRO A 308 2.97 18.33 -22.40
C PRO A 308 2.70 19.80 -22.04
N LYS A 309 3.76 20.53 -21.72
CA LYS A 309 3.72 21.99 -21.60
C LYS A 309 3.81 22.62 -22.99
N ASN A 310 2.87 23.51 -23.32
CA ASN A 310 2.92 24.28 -24.57
C ASN A 310 4.00 25.37 -24.49
N VAL A 311 4.92 25.37 -25.45
CA VAL A 311 6.07 26.28 -25.54
C VAL A 311 6.17 26.89 -26.95
N ASP A 312 6.71 28.11 -27.05
CA ASP A 312 6.87 28.77 -28.36
C ASP A 312 7.99 28.12 -29.18
N ASP A 313 9.08 27.75 -28.50
CA ASP A 313 10.09 26.83 -28.99
C ASP A 313 10.52 25.89 -27.86
N PHE A 314 11.12 24.75 -28.22
CA PHE A 314 11.63 23.80 -27.25
C PHE A 314 12.67 24.45 -26.35
N SER A 315 12.56 24.22 -25.04
CA SER A 315 13.54 24.77 -24.11
C SER A 315 14.94 24.24 -24.42
N LEU A 316 15.92 25.15 -24.48
CA LEU A 316 17.33 24.81 -24.52
C LEU A 316 17.71 24.33 -23.13
N ILE A 317 17.81 23.01 -22.95
CA ILE A 317 18.27 22.44 -21.69
C ILE A 317 19.79 22.53 -21.70
N GLY A 318 20.30 23.63 -21.13
CA GLY A 318 21.73 23.79 -20.87
C GLY A 318 22.27 22.65 -20.00
N GLU A 319 23.43 22.12 -20.41
CA GLU A 319 24.34 21.22 -19.68
C GLU A 319 23.86 19.86 -19.14
N THR A 320 22.56 19.56 -19.03
CA THR A 320 22.09 18.24 -18.56
C THR A 320 22.09 17.15 -19.66
N ILE A 321 22.33 17.52 -20.92
CA ILE A 321 22.25 16.60 -22.07
C ILE A 321 23.50 15.70 -22.20
N LYS A 322 24.57 15.91 -21.43
CA LYS A 322 25.81 15.14 -21.63
C LYS A 322 25.72 13.64 -21.31
N GLN A 323 24.59 13.10 -20.85
CA GLN A 323 24.45 11.67 -20.54
C GLN A 323 23.10 10.99 -20.85
N SER A 324 22.13 11.60 -21.54
CA SER A 324 20.83 10.93 -21.80
C SER A 324 20.63 10.55 -23.27
N GLU A 325 20.72 9.25 -23.58
CA GLU A 325 20.39 8.66 -24.90
C GLU A 325 18.87 8.62 -25.19
N ASN A 326 18.02 9.13 -24.29
CA ASN A 326 16.56 8.94 -24.31
C ASN A 326 15.76 10.22 -24.60
N VAL A 327 16.05 10.89 -25.72
CA VAL A 327 15.25 12.02 -26.22
C VAL A 327 14.47 11.57 -27.46
N VAL A 328 13.15 11.73 -27.44
CA VAL A 328 12.29 11.40 -28.59
C VAL A 328 11.51 12.63 -29.03
N VAL A 329 11.52 12.88 -30.34
CA VAL A 329 10.77 13.96 -30.98
C VAL A 329 9.68 13.34 -31.84
N MET A 330 8.43 13.71 -31.58
CA MET A 330 7.26 13.24 -32.29
C MET A 330 6.63 14.38 -33.08
N LYS A 331 6.40 14.16 -34.37
CA LYS A 331 5.61 15.07 -35.21
C LYS A 331 4.11 14.85 -34.96
N PRO A 332 3.26 15.87 -35.14
CA PRO A 332 1.82 15.66 -35.13
C PRO A 332 1.41 14.61 -36.18
N ALA A 333 0.35 13.85 -35.89
CA ALA A 333 -0.27 12.99 -36.89
C ALA A 333 -0.79 13.90 -38.02
N THR A 334 -0.41 13.59 -39.25
CA THR A 334 -0.98 14.24 -40.44
C THR A 334 -2.32 13.56 -40.71
N GLU A 335 -3.40 14.34 -40.73
CA GLU A 335 -4.74 13.87 -41.10
C GLU A 335 -4.83 13.50 -42.58
#